data_AF-A0A818AY37-F1
#
_entry.id   AF-A0A818AY37-F1
#
_cell.length_a   1.000
_cell.length_b   1.000
_cell.length_c   1.000
_cell.angle_alpha   90.00
_cell.angle_beta   90.00
_cell.angle_gamma   90.00
#
_symmetry.space_group_name_H-M   'P 1'
#
loop_
_entity.id
_entity.type
_entity.pdbx_description
1 polymer ?
#
loop_
_entity_poly.entity_id
_entity_poly.type
_entity_poly.pdbx_seq_one_letter_code
_entity_poly.pdbx_strand_id
1 'polypeptide(L)'
;MNGNWYSWSIGSTPNDYVLAWRHTYNILLNTGIDSTRLQWVWSVNRKDYGQYTAEEYWVGENYTHWLGINGFNGGSSANWSKWEWPNEIFDNMMGRLHKLSSTKPISLNAYATVGVRTGNTTDVQSKNEWLRQMCNYVNNNKIKMASYNNVDGPNQDNMVFGGTHGDVIWNNFKAYSAYRNCLQSNDWIEPNITNPRLITDELFAGRF
;
A
#
# COMPACT_ATOMS: atom_id res chain seq x y z
N MET A 1 -9.73 -8.59 -9.66
CA MET A 1 -9.57 -9.22 -8.34
C MET A 1 -10.66 -8.69 -7.41
N ASN A 2 -10.47 -8.14 -6.21
CA ASN A 2 -11.62 -7.77 -5.35
C ASN A 2 -12.21 -6.35 -5.57
N GLY A 3 -11.82 -5.63 -6.62
CA GLY A 3 -12.40 -4.35 -7.05
C GLY A 3 -13.41 -4.49 -8.21
N ASN A 4 -13.93 -3.37 -8.73
CA ASN A 4 -14.84 -3.36 -9.89
C ASN A 4 -14.46 -2.37 -11.01
N TRP A 5 -13.24 -1.82 -10.98
CA TRP A 5 -12.77 -0.77 -11.90
C TRP A 5 -11.72 -1.25 -12.92
N TYR A 6 -11.23 -2.48 -12.82
CA TYR A 6 -10.30 -3.06 -13.79
C TYR A 6 -10.95 -4.19 -14.59
N SER A 7 -10.57 -4.33 -15.86
CA SER A 7 -11.11 -5.34 -16.77
C SER A 7 -10.92 -6.77 -16.25
N TRP A 8 -9.77 -7.06 -15.64
CA TRP A 8 -9.48 -8.34 -14.95
C TRP A 8 -10.17 -8.48 -13.57
N SER A 9 -11.10 -7.60 -13.23
CA SER A 9 -11.93 -7.72 -12.03
C SER A 9 -13.40 -7.93 -12.37
N ILE A 10 -13.92 -7.19 -13.36
CA ILE A 10 -15.31 -7.30 -13.80
C ILE A 10 -15.54 -8.37 -14.87
N GLY A 11 -14.49 -8.76 -15.61
CA GLY A 11 -14.56 -9.68 -16.74
C GLY A 11 -13.99 -11.07 -16.48
N SER A 12 -13.73 -11.43 -15.22
CA SER A 12 -13.07 -12.70 -14.87
C SER A 12 -13.63 -13.29 -13.58
N THR A 13 -13.80 -14.61 -13.54
CA THR A 13 -14.09 -15.34 -12.31
C THR A 13 -12.84 -15.45 -11.43
N PRO A 14 -12.98 -15.82 -10.14
CA PRO A 14 -11.81 -16.10 -9.31
C PRO A 14 -10.93 -17.21 -9.86
N ASN A 15 -11.51 -18.25 -10.46
CA ASN A 15 -10.76 -19.31 -11.12
C ASN A 15 -9.92 -18.79 -12.29
N ASP A 16 -10.48 -17.91 -13.15
CA ASP A 16 -9.73 -17.32 -14.27
C ASP A 16 -8.54 -16.50 -13.77
N TYR A 17 -8.73 -15.72 -12.71
CA TYR A 17 -7.65 -14.95 -12.08
C TYR A 17 -6.54 -15.86 -11.53
N VAL A 18 -6.91 -16.93 -10.81
CA VAL A 18 -5.94 -17.89 -10.25
C VAL A 18 -5.15 -18.59 -11.36
N LEU A 19 -5.82 -19.01 -12.43
CA LEU A 19 -5.16 -19.64 -13.58
C LEU A 19 -4.21 -18.66 -14.27
N ALA A 20 -4.64 -17.42 -14.53
CA ALA A 20 -3.81 -16.40 -15.17
C ALA A 20 -2.57 -16.04 -14.32
N TRP A 21 -2.74 -15.89 -13.01
CA TRP A 21 -1.63 -15.63 -12.08
C TRP A 21 -0.61 -16.76 -12.11
N ARG A 22 -1.05 -18.01 -11.91
CA ARG A 22 -0.15 -19.18 -11.87
C ARG A 22 0.52 -19.41 -13.21
N HIS A 23 -0.18 -19.16 -14.32
CA HIS A 23 0.42 -19.21 -15.65
C HIS A 23 1.57 -18.21 -15.80
N THR A 24 1.34 -16.95 -15.43
CA THR A 24 2.36 -15.88 -15.49
C THR A 24 3.54 -16.19 -14.56
N TYR A 25 3.26 -16.70 -13.34
CA TYR A 25 4.28 -17.17 -12.41
C TYR A 25 5.18 -18.22 -13.03
N ASN A 26 4.58 -19.26 -13.62
CA ASN A 26 5.32 -20.36 -14.23
C ASN A 26 6.14 -19.93 -15.44
N ILE A 27 5.64 -18.98 -16.25
CA ILE A 27 6.44 -18.41 -17.35
C ILE A 27 7.72 -17.79 -16.81
N LEU A 28 7.62 -16.89 -15.83
CA LEU A 28 8.79 -16.18 -15.30
C LEU A 28 9.73 -17.13 -14.54
N LEU A 29 9.20 -18.09 -13.79
CA LEU A 29 10.01 -19.13 -13.17
C LEU A 29 10.84 -19.91 -14.21
N ASN A 30 10.23 -20.28 -15.33
CA ASN A 30 10.90 -21.03 -16.41
C ASN A 30 11.95 -20.21 -17.17
N THR A 31 11.98 -18.89 -17.02
CA THR A 31 13.07 -18.05 -17.55
C THR A 31 14.33 -18.06 -16.68
N GLY A 32 14.28 -18.68 -15.49
CA GLY A 32 15.38 -18.71 -14.53
C GLY A 32 15.46 -17.47 -13.62
N ILE A 33 14.44 -16.61 -13.63
CA ILE A 33 14.33 -15.49 -12.69
C ILE A 33 13.93 -16.07 -11.32
N ASP A 34 14.88 -16.04 -10.38
CA ASP A 34 14.69 -16.49 -9.00
C ASP A 34 14.04 -15.42 -8.11
N SER A 35 13.72 -15.82 -6.87
CA SER A 35 13.10 -14.95 -5.87
C SER A 35 14.01 -13.81 -5.38
N THR A 36 15.32 -13.87 -5.63
CA THR A 36 16.22 -12.75 -5.30
C THR A 36 16.06 -11.58 -6.27
N ARG A 37 15.48 -11.83 -7.45
CA ARG A 37 15.25 -10.82 -8.50
C ARG A 37 13.78 -10.48 -8.69
N LEU A 38 12.87 -11.40 -8.37
CA LEU A 38 11.43 -11.20 -8.52
C LEU A 38 10.65 -11.76 -7.33
N GLN A 39 9.90 -10.89 -6.66
CA GLN A 39 8.96 -11.25 -5.61
C GLN A 39 7.52 -11.04 -6.12
N TRP A 40 6.60 -11.88 -5.68
CA TRP A 40 5.20 -11.86 -6.10
C TRP A 40 4.31 -11.32 -4.99
N VAL A 41 3.68 -10.17 -5.23
CA VAL A 41 2.82 -9.50 -4.25
C VAL A 41 1.35 -9.68 -4.64
N TRP A 42 0.65 -10.58 -3.95
CA TRP A 42 -0.78 -10.75 -4.15
C TRP A 42 -1.53 -9.62 -3.43
N SER A 43 -1.99 -8.63 -4.20
CA SER A 43 -2.47 -7.35 -3.67
C SER A 43 -3.98 -7.20 -3.80
N VAL A 44 -4.65 -6.87 -2.69
CA VAL A 44 -6.10 -6.66 -2.61
C VAL A 44 -6.42 -5.19 -2.36
N ASN A 45 -7.63 -4.76 -2.71
CA ASN A 45 -8.19 -3.52 -2.17
C ASN A 45 -8.60 -3.73 -0.71
N ARG A 46 -8.55 -2.68 0.11
CA ARG A 46 -8.99 -2.68 1.51
C ARG A 46 -10.40 -3.23 1.75
N LYS A 47 -11.28 -3.17 0.75
CA LYS A 47 -12.68 -3.63 0.81
C LYS A 47 -13.00 -4.35 -0.50
N ASP A 48 -13.94 -5.28 -0.44
CA ASP A 48 -14.46 -5.93 -1.63
C ASP A 48 -15.50 -5.01 -2.27
N TYR A 49 -15.23 -4.60 -3.51
CA TYR A 49 -16.15 -3.82 -4.34
C TYR A 49 -16.66 -4.62 -5.55
N GLY A 50 -16.00 -5.75 -5.85
CA GLY A 50 -16.40 -6.69 -6.88
C GLY A 50 -17.45 -7.70 -6.39
N GLN A 51 -17.76 -8.67 -7.25
CA GLN A 51 -18.73 -9.73 -6.97
C GLN A 51 -18.22 -10.75 -5.94
N TYR A 52 -16.91 -10.96 -5.87
CA TYR A 52 -16.28 -12.00 -5.07
C TYR A 52 -15.40 -11.40 -3.98
N THR A 53 -15.25 -12.15 -2.90
CA THR A 53 -14.35 -11.81 -1.79
C THR A 53 -12.89 -11.93 -2.21
N ALA A 54 -11.99 -11.21 -1.53
CA ALA A 54 -10.55 -11.35 -1.73
C ALA A 54 -10.07 -12.82 -1.65
N GLU A 55 -10.54 -13.59 -0.67
CA GLU A 55 -10.10 -14.96 -0.42
C GLU A 55 -10.45 -15.92 -1.57
N GLU A 56 -11.53 -15.67 -2.31
CA GLU A 56 -11.89 -16.48 -3.48
C GLU A 56 -10.86 -16.34 -4.61
N TYR A 57 -10.16 -15.20 -4.67
CA TYR A 57 -9.08 -14.96 -5.63
C TYR A 57 -7.70 -15.45 -5.14
N TRP A 58 -7.63 -16.16 -4.02
CA TRP A 58 -6.36 -16.59 -3.44
C TRP A 58 -5.62 -17.57 -4.33
N VAL A 59 -4.37 -17.23 -4.66
CA VAL A 59 -3.55 -17.98 -5.62
C VAL A 59 -2.73 -19.10 -4.97
N GLY A 60 -2.66 -19.12 -3.64
CA GLY A 60 -1.97 -20.12 -2.83
C GLY A 60 -0.57 -19.69 -2.38
N GLU A 61 -0.11 -20.35 -1.32
CA GLU A 61 1.17 -20.09 -0.63
C GLU A 61 2.39 -20.18 -1.55
N ASN A 62 2.41 -21.15 -2.46
CA ASN A 62 3.55 -21.40 -3.35
C ASN A 62 3.68 -20.40 -4.51
N TYR A 63 2.64 -19.58 -4.72
CA TYR A 63 2.59 -18.60 -5.81
C TYR A 63 2.60 -17.15 -5.31
N THR A 64 2.79 -16.97 -4.00
CA THR A 64 2.75 -15.68 -3.32
C THR A 64 3.96 -15.52 -2.44
N HIS A 65 4.65 -14.40 -2.56
CA HIS A 65 5.73 -14.04 -1.64
C HIS A 65 5.26 -13.04 -0.59
N TRP A 66 4.39 -12.11 -0.98
CA TRP A 66 3.87 -11.05 -0.12
C TRP A 66 2.36 -10.94 -0.23
N LEU A 67 1.71 -10.59 0.88
CA LEU A 67 0.33 -10.13 0.86
C LEU A 67 0.31 -8.60 0.80
N GLY A 68 -0.54 -8.05 -0.07
CA GLY A 68 -0.59 -6.63 -0.36
C GLY A 68 -1.95 -6.01 -0.09
N ILE A 69 -1.99 -4.78 0.44
CA ILE A 69 -3.23 -4.00 0.54
C ILE A 69 -3.05 -2.64 -0.11
N ASN A 70 -4.07 -2.23 -0.87
CA ASN A 70 -4.26 -0.86 -1.33
C ASN A 70 -5.41 -0.20 -0.56
N GLY A 71 -5.19 1.00 -0.03
CA GLY A 71 -6.21 1.71 0.75
C GLY A 71 -5.92 3.21 0.86
N PHE A 72 -6.95 4.03 0.68
CA PHE A 72 -6.82 5.49 0.63
C PHE A 72 -7.80 6.13 1.61
N ASN A 73 -7.38 7.20 2.28
CA ASN A 73 -8.28 8.11 2.96
C ASN A 73 -8.77 9.16 1.96
N GLY A 74 -10.01 8.99 1.48
CA GLY A 74 -10.61 9.86 0.49
C GLY A 74 -11.19 11.15 1.05
N GLY A 75 -11.37 11.28 2.37
CA GLY A 75 -11.94 12.48 2.98
C GLY A 75 -13.24 12.92 2.28
N SER A 76 -13.37 14.21 2.01
CA SER A 76 -14.46 14.80 1.23
C SER A 76 -14.15 14.94 -0.28
N SER A 77 -13.15 14.23 -0.81
CA SER A 77 -12.76 14.36 -2.23
C SER A 77 -13.79 13.81 -3.23
N ALA A 78 -14.71 12.95 -2.77
CA ALA A 78 -15.85 12.46 -3.54
C ALA A 78 -17.10 12.30 -2.67
N ASN A 79 -18.29 12.34 -3.27
CA ASN A 79 -19.57 12.20 -2.55
C ASN A 79 -19.74 10.84 -1.84
N TRP A 80 -19.00 9.83 -2.27
CA TRP A 80 -19.02 8.47 -1.71
C TRP A 80 -17.86 8.21 -0.73
N SER A 81 -16.97 9.17 -0.52
CA SER A 81 -15.85 9.04 0.41
C SER A 81 -16.15 9.77 1.73
N LYS A 82 -15.42 9.39 2.78
CA LYS A 82 -15.38 10.11 4.05
C LYS A 82 -13.97 10.08 4.61
N TRP A 83 -13.72 10.91 5.63
CA TRP A 83 -12.48 10.82 6.40
C TRP A 83 -12.46 9.50 7.17
N GLU A 84 -11.36 8.75 7.05
CA GLU A 84 -11.14 7.48 7.74
C GLU A 84 -9.71 7.43 8.27
N TRP A 85 -9.53 7.03 9.52
CA TRP A 85 -8.24 6.78 10.15
C TRP A 85 -7.63 5.45 9.65
N PRO A 86 -6.30 5.26 9.75
CA PRO A 86 -5.63 4.05 9.25
C PRO A 86 -6.27 2.72 9.69
N ASN A 87 -6.65 2.59 10.96
CA ASN A 87 -7.28 1.38 11.49
C ASN A 87 -8.66 1.11 10.84
N GLU A 88 -9.44 2.16 10.58
CA GLU A 88 -10.73 2.05 9.89
C GLU A 88 -10.59 1.63 8.42
N ILE A 89 -9.45 1.97 7.81
CA ILE A 89 -9.12 1.61 6.42
C ILE A 89 -8.63 0.16 6.34
N PHE A 90 -7.71 -0.25 7.22
CA PHE A 90 -6.90 -1.44 7.00
C PHE A 90 -7.25 -2.64 7.89
N ASP A 91 -7.77 -2.46 9.11
CA ASP A 91 -7.88 -3.54 10.12
C ASP A 91 -8.69 -4.74 9.62
N ASN A 92 -9.81 -4.48 8.94
CA ASN A 92 -10.65 -5.55 8.43
C ASN A 92 -9.90 -6.44 7.44
N MET A 93 -9.20 -5.84 6.46
CA MET A 93 -8.47 -6.60 5.45
C MET A 93 -7.20 -7.22 6.03
N MET A 94 -6.49 -6.52 6.92
CA MET A 94 -5.35 -7.09 7.65
C MET A 94 -5.73 -8.38 8.38
N GLY A 95 -6.85 -8.36 9.12
CA GLY A 95 -7.35 -9.55 9.83
C GLY A 95 -7.74 -10.71 8.90
N ARG A 96 -8.24 -10.41 7.71
CA ARG A 96 -8.54 -11.39 6.67
C ARG A 96 -7.27 -12.00 6.08
N LEU A 97 -6.29 -11.17 5.74
CA LEU A 97 -5.00 -11.60 5.21
C LEU A 97 -4.21 -12.46 6.20
N HIS A 98 -4.22 -12.12 7.49
CA HIS A 98 -3.60 -12.94 8.53
C HIS A 98 -4.25 -14.33 8.69
N LYS A 99 -5.56 -14.45 8.43
CA LYS A 99 -6.25 -15.75 8.41
C LYS A 99 -5.93 -16.53 7.12
N LEU A 100 -5.73 -15.82 6.00
CA LEU A 100 -5.40 -16.42 4.71
C LEU A 100 -3.99 -17.00 4.70
N SER A 101 -3.03 -16.28 5.29
CA SER A 101 -1.68 -16.76 5.55
C SER A 101 -1.09 -16.13 6.80
N SER A 102 -0.57 -16.97 7.70
CA SER A 102 0.08 -16.52 8.93
C SER A 102 1.57 -16.24 8.78
N THR A 103 2.17 -16.57 7.63
CA THR A 103 3.63 -16.54 7.44
C THR A 103 4.11 -15.49 6.44
N LYS A 104 3.25 -15.08 5.50
CA LYS A 104 3.63 -14.12 4.46
C LYS A 104 3.77 -12.71 5.03
N PRO A 105 4.84 -11.97 4.70
CA PRO A 105 4.96 -10.57 5.07
C PRO A 105 3.86 -9.75 4.39
N ILE A 106 3.36 -8.75 5.11
CA ILE A 106 2.33 -7.82 4.62
C ILE A 106 2.99 -6.54 4.12
N SER A 107 2.46 -6.04 3.02
CA SER A 107 2.79 -4.77 2.41
C SER A 107 1.55 -3.90 2.21
N LEU A 108 1.72 -2.59 2.31
CA LEU A 108 0.78 -1.59 1.83
C LEU A 108 1.32 -1.05 0.51
N ASN A 109 0.82 -1.54 -0.62
CA ASN A 109 1.42 -1.25 -1.94
C ASN A 109 1.03 0.11 -2.49
N ALA A 110 -0.11 0.63 -2.04
CA ALA A 110 -0.52 2.00 -2.28
C ALA A 110 -1.41 2.48 -1.14
N TYR A 111 -0.97 3.55 -0.47
CA TYR A 111 -1.81 4.31 0.43
C TYR A 111 -1.54 5.80 0.32
N ALA A 112 -2.56 6.59 0.59
CA ALA A 112 -2.45 8.04 0.69
C ALA A 112 -3.63 8.60 1.49
N THR A 113 -3.52 9.86 1.85
CA THR A 113 -4.60 10.63 2.46
C THR A 113 -4.72 11.97 1.77
N VAL A 114 -5.95 12.37 1.49
CA VAL A 114 -6.23 13.77 1.18
C VAL A 114 -6.09 14.63 2.43
N GLY A 115 -5.98 15.94 2.28
CA GLY A 115 -6.27 16.86 3.38
C GLY A 115 -7.77 17.09 3.55
N VAL A 116 -8.22 17.42 4.77
CA VAL A 116 -9.60 17.91 4.96
C VAL A 116 -9.71 19.27 4.28
N ARG A 117 -10.70 19.46 3.41
CA ARG A 117 -10.91 20.73 2.69
C ARG A 117 -12.22 21.38 3.11
N THR A 118 -12.14 22.69 3.41
CA THR A 118 -13.30 23.58 3.59
C THR A 118 -13.17 24.71 2.57
N GLY A 119 -13.97 24.64 1.50
CA GLY A 119 -13.77 25.50 0.33
C GLY A 119 -12.39 25.27 -0.30
N ASN A 120 -11.61 26.35 -0.49
CA ASN A 120 -10.25 26.29 -1.03
C ASN A 120 -9.15 26.12 0.03
N THR A 121 -9.52 25.94 1.30
CA THR A 121 -8.57 25.80 2.41
C THR A 121 -8.37 24.34 2.76
N THR A 122 -7.12 23.89 2.73
CA THR A 122 -6.72 22.57 3.22
C THR A 122 -6.30 22.64 4.68
N ASP A 123 -6.86 21.77 5.51
CA ASP A 123 -6.40 21.53 6.88
C ASP A 123 -5.14 20.66 6.87
N VAL A 124 -4.00 21.35 6.94
CA VAL A 124 -2.68 20.74 7.02
C VAL A 124 -2.52 19.91 8.30
N GLN A 125 -3.09 20.34 9.42
CA GLN A 125 -2.90 19.67 10.71
C GLN A 125 -3.59 18.31 10.76
N SER A 126 -4.82 18.21 10.24
CA SER A 126 -5.53 16.92 10.16
C SER A 126 -4.79 15.89 9.30
N LYS A 127 -4.23 16.31 8.15
CA LYS A 127 -3.40 15.41 7.32
C LYS A 127 -2.09 15.04 8.01
N ASN A 128 -1.45 15.99 8.70
CA ASN A 128 -0.22 15.71 9.45
C ASN A 128 -0.47 14.70 10.58
N GLU A 129 -1.57 14.84 11.31
CA GLU A 129 -1.99 13.88 12.34
C GLU A 129 -2.30 12.50 11.74
N TRP A 130 -2.99 12.45 10.60
CA TRP A 130 -3.23 11.17 9.90
C TRP A 130 -1.93 10.48 9.51
N LEU A 131 -0.94 11.22 9.00
CA LEU A 131 0.37 10.67 8.63
C LEU A 131 1.12 10.13 9.84
N ARG A 132 1.02 10.81 10.99
CA ARG A 132 1.57 10.33 12.27
C ARG A 132 0.92 9.01 12.70
N GLN A 133 -0.41 8.94 12.66
CA GLN A 133 -1.16 7.72 12.99
C GLN A 133 -0.84 6.58 12.02
N MET A 134 -0.65 6.89 10.74
CA MET A 134 -0.28 5.91 9.72
C MET A 134 1.12 5.33 9.97
N CYS A 135 2.08 6.18 10.38
CA CYS A 135 3.40 5.71 10.79
C CYS A 135 3.32 4.71 11.95
N ASN A 136 2.57 5.08 13.01
CA ASN A 136 2.34 4.18 14.14
C ASN A 136 1.64 2.89 13.72
N TYR A 137 0.69 2.98 12.78
CA TYR A 137 -0.02 1.82 12.26
C TYR A 137 0.91 0.83 11.56
N VAL A 138 1.82 1.31 10.70
CA VAL A 138 2.84 0.49 10.02
C VAL A 138 3.69 -0.24 11.05
N ASN A 139 4.21 0.49 12.04
CA ASN A 139 5.11 -0.06 13.06
C ASN A 139 4.40 -1.08 13.96
N ASN A 140 3.22 -0.72 14.51
CA ASN A 140 2.48 -1.56 15.45
C ASN A 140 1.99 -2.86 14.81
N ASN A 141 1.69 -2.85 13.51
CA ASN A 141 1.24 -4.02 12.76
C ASN A 141 2.38 -4.77 12.04
N LYS A 142 3.64 -4.36 12.27
CA LYS A 142 4.84 -4.98 11.68
C LYS A 142 4.75 -5.11 10.15
N ILE A 143 4.15 -4.12 9.50
CA ILE A 143 4.08 -4.05 8.03
C ILE A 143 5.50 -3.90 7.50
N LYS A 144 5.87 -4.75 6.54
CA LYS A 144 7.26 -4.87 6.06
C LYS A 144 7.57 -4.01 4.84
N MET A 145 6.54 -3.46 4.20
CA MET A 145 6.69 -2.49 3.12
C MET A 145 5.49 -1.55 3.09
N ALA A 146 5.73 -0.25 3.02
CA ALA A 146 4.69 0.76 2.94
C ALA A 146 5.04 1.77 1.84
N SER A 147 4.26 1.74 0.76
CA SER A 147 4.45 2.57 -0.43
C SER A 147 3.39 3.67 -0.49
N TYR A 148 3.82 4.91 -0.22
CA TYR A 148 2.96 6.08 -0.25
C TYR A 148 2.70 6.53 -1.70
N ASN A 149 1.43 6.79 -2.04
CA ASN A 149 1.07 7.34 -3.34
C ASN A 149 1.16 8.88 -3.34
N ASN A 150 2.36 9.40 -3.64
CA ASN A 150 2.64 10.84 -3.65
C ASN A 150 2.24 11.51 -4.98
N VAL A 151 0.97 11.43 -5.34
CA VAL A 151 0.44 12.03 -6.58
C VAL A 151 -0.88 12.73 -6.31
N ASP A 152 -0.93 14.02 -6.61
CA ASP A 152 -2.17 14.79 -6.59
C ASP A 152 -3.02 14.46 -7.82
N GLY A 153 -4.29 14.14 -7.57
CA GLY A 153 -5.31 14.02 -8.60
C GLY A 153 -6.21 15.26 -8.65
N PRO A 154 -7.10 15.37 -9.64
CA PRO A 154 -8.14 16.40 -9.64
C PRO A 154 -8.97 16.31 -8.35
N ASN A 155 -8.95 17.37 -7.55
CA ASN A 155 -9.59 17.47 -6.23
C ASN A 155 -8.99 16.59 -5.11
N GLN A 156 -7.82 15.98 -5.33
CA GLN A 156 -7.07 15.25 -4.31
C GLN A 156 -5.79 16.01 -3.95
N ASP A 157 -5.44 15.98 -2.67
CA ASP A 157 -4.16 16.49 -2.15
C ASP A 157 -3.49 15.34 -1.41
N ASN A 158 -2.90 14.42 -2.16
CA ASN A 158 -2.22 13.26 -1.61
C ASN A 158 -0.73 13.56 -1.37
N MET A 159 -0.11 14.48 -2.11
CA MET A 159 1.33 14.71 -2.01
C MET A 159 1.74 15.09 -0.57
N VAL A 160 2.71 14.37 -0.03
CA VAL A 160 3.35 14.61 1.27
C VAL A 160 4.68 15.35 1.13
N PHE A 161 5.22 15.41 -0.09
CA PHE A 161 6.32 16.28 -0.47
C PHE A 161 6.13 16.80 -1.91
N GLY A 162 6.53 18.05 -2.15
CA GLY A 162 6.49 18.66 -3.48
C GLY A 162 5.11 19.14 -3.94
N GLY A 163 4.09 19.00 -3.10
CA GLY A 163 2.72 19.48 -3.35
C GLY A 163 2.51 20.94 -2.95
N THR A 164 1.24 21.38 -3.02
CA THR A 164 0.84 22.77 -2.72
C THR A 164 0.78 23.06 -1.21
N HIS A 165 0.65 22.03 -0.38
CA HIS A 165 0.43 22.12 1.07
C HIS A 165 1.52 21.41 1.87
N GLY A 166 1.60 21.73 3.15
CA GLY A 166 2.60 21.21 4.09
C GLY A 166 2.80 22.18 5.26
N ASP A 167 3.35 21.68 6.37
CA ASP A 167 3.67 22.45 7.57
C ASP A 167 5.18 22.74 7.71
N VAL A 168 6.00 22.15 6.84
CA VAL A 168 7.45 22.38 6.81
C VAL A 168 7.97 22.54 5.38
N ILE A 169 9.14 23.15 5.25
CA ILE A 169 9.91 23.20 4.00
C ILE A 169 11.09 22.24 4.12
N TRP A 170 11.23 21.33 3.17
CA TRP A 170 12.37 20.41 3.06
C TRP A 170 12.90 20.43 1.62
N ASN A 171 14.19 20.73 1.47
CA ASN A 171 14.85 20.86 0.16
C ASN A 171 14.09 21.76 -0.83
N ASN A 172 13.62 22.93 -0.37
CA ASN A 172 12.78 23.88 -1.12
C ASN A 172 11.38 23.38 -1.52
N PHE A 173 10.97 22.19 -1.06
CA PHE A 173 9.62 21.68 -1.26
C PHE A 173 8.79 21.80 0.02
N LYS A 174 7.49 22.11 -0.13
CA LYS A 174 6.56 21.91 0.97
C LYS A 174 6.45 20.42 1.27
N ALA A 175 6.41 20.09 2.55
CA ALA A 175 6.30 18.73 3.03
C ALA A 175 5.50 18.67 4.34
N TYR A 176 5.14 17.45 4.73
CA TYR A 176 4.49 17.16 6.01
C TYR A 176 5.49 16.64 7.03
N SER A 177 5.63 17.34 8.15
CA SER A 177 6.62 17.04 9.18
C SER A 177 6.42 15.65 9.79
N ALA A 178 5.18 15.19 9.96
CA ALA A 178 4.91 13.86 10.48
C ALA A 178 5.44 12.75 9.56
N TYR A 179 5.29 12.90 8.25
CA TYR A 179 5.83 11.93 7.28
C TYR A 179 7.36 11.96 7.28
N ARG A 180 7.96 13.16 7.30
CA ARG A 180 9.42 13.31 7.42
C ARG A 180 9.96 12.66 8.69
N ASN A 181 9.35 12.96 9.84
CA ASN A 181 9.79 12.44 11.13
C ASN A 181 9.61 10.93 11.23
N CYS A 182 8.54 10.39 10.61
CA CYS A 182 8.32 8.95 10.49
C CYS A 182 9.50 8.26 9.81
N LEU A 183 9.92 8.75 8.64
CA LEU A 183 11.03 8.15 7.87
C LEU A 183 12.41 8.35 8.51
N GLN A 184 12.51 9.21 9.53
CA GLN A 184 13.74 9.44 10.29
C GLN A 184 13.81 8.63 11.59
N SER A 185 12.81 7.80 11.88
CA SER A 185 12.89 6.84 12.98
C SER A 185 13.77 5.64 12.61
N ASN A 186 14.20 4.89 13.62
CA ASN A 186 14.97 3.66 13.41
C ASN A 186 14.10 2.47 12.95
N ASP A 187 12.81 2.69 12.67
CA ASP A 187 11.88 1.64 12.26
C ASP A 187 11.91 1.39 10.74
N TRP A 188 12.55 2.30 9.98
CA TRP A 188 12.62 2.23 8.52
C TRP A 188 13.99 1.77 8.05
N ILE A 189 13.99 1.00 6.97
CA ILE A 189 15.21 0.51 6.34
C ILE A 189 15.77 1.61 5.45
N GLU A 190 16.95 2.10 5.79
CA GLU A 190 17.71 2.99 4.93
C GLU A 190 18.27 2.23 3.72
N PRO A 191 18.39 2.89 2.55
CA PRO A 191 19.05 2.29 1.40
C PRO A 191 20.53 2.04 1.72
N ASN A 192 20.97 0.79 1.58
CA ASN A 192 22.38 0.43 1.60
C ASN A 192 23.03 0.80 0.27
N ILE A 193 23.58 2.02 0.20
CA ILE A 193 24.24 2.56 -0.99
C ILE A 193 25.48 1.77 -1.46
N THR A 194 26.03 0.89 -0.61
CA THR A 194 27.15 0.01 -0.98
C THR A 194 26.67 -1.29 -1.64
N ASN A 195 25.40 -1.62 -1.49
CA ASN A 195 24.77 -2.75 -2.17
C ASN A 195 24.13 -2.24 -3.48
N PRO A 196 24.47 -2.81 -4.65
CA PRO A 196 23.87 -2.39 -5.93
C PRO A 196 22.35 -2.58 -6.00
N ARG A 197 21.76 -3.41 -5.13
CA ARG A 197 20.31 -3.61 -4.99
C ARG A 197 19.66 -2.69 -3.95
N LEU A 198 20.43 -1.85 -3.26
CA LEU A 198 20.03 -0.97 -2.14
C LEU A 198 19.50 -1.69 -0.88
N ILE A 199 19.06 -2.94 -0.99
CA ILE A 199 18.61 -3.79 0.13
C ILE A 199 19.15 -5.21 -0.05
N THR A 200 19.22 -5.98 1.03
CA THR A 200 19.61 -7.40 0.98
C THR A 200 18.46 -8.26 0.45
N ASP A 201 18.76 -9.49 0.04
CA ASP A 201 17.74 -10.45 -0.41
C ASP A 201 16.76 -10.84 0.71
N GLU A 202 17.19 -10.81 1.98
CA GLU A 202 16.31 -11.02 3.14
C GLU A 202 15.32 -9.86 3.30
N LEU A 203 15.80 -8.61 3.18
CA LEU A 203 14.95 -7.43 3.22
C LEU A 203 13.96 -7.40 2.04
N PHE A 204 14.43 -7.75 0.83
CA PHE A 204 13.60 -7.87 -0.37
C PHE A 204 12.51 -8.95 -0.25
N ALA A 205 12.77 -9.99 0.54
CA ALA A 205 11.82 -11.04 0.87
C ALA A 205 11.00 -10.77 2.14
N GLY A 206 11.17 -9.61 2.78
CA GLY A 206 10.38 -9.22 3.96
C GLY A 206 10.77 -9.93 5.25
N ARG A 207 11.98 -10.48 5.31
CA ARG A 207 12.51 -11.29 6.42
C ARG A 207 13.41 -10.44 7.32
N PHE A 208 12.79 -9.67 8.23
CA PHE A 208 13.42 -8.84 9.27
C PHE A 208 12.39 -8.52 10.37
#